data_AF-A0A401J1X1-F1
#
_entry.id   AF-A0A401J1X1-F1
#
_cell.length_a   1.000
_cell.length_b   1.000
_cell.length_c   1.000
_cell.angle_alpha   90.00
_cell.angle_beta   90.00
_cell.angle_gamma   90.00
#
_symmetry.space_group_name_H-M   'P 1'
#
loop_
_entity.id
_entity.type
_entity.pdbx_description
1 polymer ?
#
loop_
_entity_poly.entity_id
_entity_poly.type
_entity_poly.pdbx_seq_one_letter_code
_entity_poly.pdbx_strand_id
1 'polypeptide(L)'
;MAVDPQIIIAVIGTLGTLGGAAIGAWIAGSSSKATALRIALVERDKHKHDRLWDARREAYTVIVAAMSALEKTASRMDDRMNGHEADAERYYQSQTYNEDAEELWSEFRAVKAAYEGNILVLSEGFKAAYAEWQKDFFYEEEGIPPQQADAHYNAMRQHIPLFVELAQAEIWPV
;
A
#
# COMPACT_ATOMS: atom_id res chain seq x y z
N MET A 1 49.85 -58.10 40.88
CA MET A 1 48.45 -57.72 40.57
C MET A 1 48.44 -57.21 39.14
N ALA A 2 47.98 -58.03 38.20
CA ALA A 2 47.84 -57.61 36.80
C ALA A 2 46.53 -56.82 36.67
N VAL A 3 46.62 -55.60 36.16
CA VAL A 3 45.42 -54.79 35.85
C VAL A 3 44.73 -55.43 34.66
N ASP A 4 43.45 -55.75 34.80
CA ASP A 4 42.65 -56.41 33.78
C ASP A 4 42.52 -55.52 32.52
N PRO A 5 42.95 -55.98 31.34
CA PRO A 5 42.85 -55.24 30.08
C PRO A 5 41.44 -54.78 29.74
N GLN A 6 40.41 -55.48 30.25
CA GLN A 6 39.01 -55.11 30.02
C GLN A 6 38.63 -53.80 30.74
N ILE A 7 39.26 -53.47 31.87
CA ILE A 7 39.02 -52.22 32.60
C ILE A 7 39.61 -51.04 31.83
N ILE A 8 40.78 -51.22 31.20
CA ILE A 8 41.44 -50.16 30.42
C ILE A 8 40.63 -49.84 29.14
N ILE A 9 40.08 -50.86 28.47
CA ILE A 9 39.23 -50.67 27.28
C ILE A 9 37.89 -50.01 27.65
N ALA A 10 37.28 -50.39 28.78
CA ALA A 10 36.03 -49.78 29.25
C ALA A 10 36.18 -48.29 29.60
N VAL A 11 37.30 -47.90 30.22
CA VAL A 11 37.61 -46.50 30.58
C VAL A 11 37.91 -45.64 29.34
N ILE A 12 38.63 -46.18 28.36
CA ILE A 12 38.91 -45.47 27.09
C ILE A 12 37.62 -45.31 26.26
N GLY A 13 36.75 -46.33 26.24
CA GLY A 13 35.46 -46.27 25.53
C GLY A 13 34.45 -45.28 26.14
N THR A 14 34.44 -45.13 27.47
CA THR A 14 33.55 -44.18 28.16
C THR A 14 34.06 -42.73 28.12
N LEU A 15 35.38 -42.51 28.14
CA LEU A 15 35.95 -41.18 27.93
C LEU A 15 35.77 -40.67 26.48
N GLY A 16 35.85 -41.55 25.48
CA GLY A 16 35.61 -41.21 24.08
C GLY A 16 34.15 -40.83 23.78
N THR A 17 33.19 -41.48 24.45
CA THR A 17 31.75 -41.22 24.26
C THR A 17 31.27 -39.96 24.98
N LEU A 18 31.78 -39.66 26.18
CA LEU A 18 31.48 -38.41 26.89
C LEU A 18 32.13 -37.18 26.25
N GLY A 19 33.38 -37.30 25.76
CA GLY A 19 34.06 -36.22 25.04
C GLY A 19 33.41 -35.88 23.69
N GLY A 20 32.98 -36.89 22.94
CA GLY A 20 32.27 -36.72 21.67
C GLY A 20 30.88 -36.09 21.82
N ALA A 21 30.13 -36.48 22.86
CA ALA A 21 28.81 -35.91 23.15
C ALA A 21 28.88 -34.44 23.58
N ALA A 22 29.88 -34.06 24.37
CA ALA A 22 30.09 -32.68 24.78
C ALA A 22 30.48 -31.76 23.60
N ILE A 23 31.35 -32.24 22.71
CA ILE A 23 31.75 -31.49 21.51
C ILE A 23 30.58 -31.40 20.52
N GLY A 24 29.82 -32.47 20.33
CA GLY A 24 28.61 -32.48 19.51
C GLY A 24 27.54 -31.50 20.02
N ALA A 25 27.30 -31.47 21.34
CA ALA A 25 26.37 -30.53 21.97
C ALA A 25 26.86 -29.09 21.94
N TRP A 26 28.17 -28.84 22.02
CA TRP A 26 28.75 -27.50 21.93
C TRP A 26 28.71 -26.93 20.50
N ILE A 27 28.98 -27.76 19.49
CA ILE A 27 28.84 -27.39 18.07
C ILE A 27 27.36 -27.19 17.70
N ALA A 28 26.46 -28.06 18.17
CA ALA A 28 25.02 -27.89 17.99
C ALA A 28 24.46 -26.68 18.76
N GLY A 29 24.97 -26.37 19.96
CA GLY A 29 24.55 -25.25 20.79
C GLY A 29 25.05 -23.89 20.29
N SER A 30 26.24 -23.83 19.69
CA SER A 30 26.79 -22.60 19.10
C SER A 30 26.20 -22.31 17.72
N SER A 31 26.01 -23.34 16.88
CA SER A 31 25.32 -23.21 15.59
C SER A 31 23.81 -22.94 15.73
N SER A 32 23.13 -23.51 16.73
CA SER A 32 21.70 -23.26 16.98
C SER A 32 21.43 -21.84 17.45
N LYS A 33 22.30 -21.22 18.26
CA LYS A 33 22.17 -19.80 18.63
C LYS A 33 22.35 -18.86 17.44
N ALA A 34 23.35 -19.12 16.59
CA ALA A 34 23.56 -18.35 15.37
C ALA A 34 22.41 -18.52 14.37
N THR A 35 21.86 -19.73 14.28
CA THR A 35 20.70 -20.04 13.43
C THR A 35 19.42 -19.41 13.97
N ALA A 36 19.18 -19.48 15.28
CA ALA A 36 18.03 -18.83 15.94
C ALA A 36 18.09 -17.31 15.80
N LEU A 37 19.27 -16.69 15.91
CA LEU A 37 19.45 -15.26 15.64
C LEU A 37 19.14 -14.92 14.18
N ARG A 38 19.61 -15.72 13.23
CA ARG A 38 19.29 -15.52 11.79
C ARG A 38 17.81 -15.70 11.52
N ILE A 39 17.16 -16.71 12.08
CA ILE A 39 15.72 -16.94 11.97
C ILE A 39 14.97 -15.76 12.57
N ALA A 40 15.33 -15.29 13.77
CA ALA A 40 14.70 -14.16 14.42
C ALA A 40 14.88 -12.84 13.64
N LEU A 41 16.04 -12.63 13.00
CA LEU A 41 16.25 -11.47 12.11
C LEU A 41 15.39 -11.56 10.85
N VAL A 42 15.33 -12.74 10.22
CA VAL A 42 14.48 -12.99 9.05
C VAL A 42 13.00 -12.83 9.41
N GLU A 43 12.55 -13.34 10.55
CA GLU A 43 11.17 -13.17 11.05
C GLU A 43 10.86 -11.71 11.34
N ARG A 44 11.79 -10.99 11.98
CA ARG A 44 11.62 -9.55 12.23
C ARG A 44 11.51 -8.76 10.94
N ASP A 45 12.35 -9.07 9.95
CA ASP A 45 12.34 -8.37 8.68
C ASP A 45 11.11 -8.73 7.84
N LYS A 46 10.63 -9.98 7.91
CA LYS A 46 9.32 -10.39 7.38
C LYS A 46 8.18 -9.61 8.03
N HIS A 47 8.11 -9.57 9.36
CA HIS A 47 7.08 -8.81 10.08
C HIS A 47 7.08 -7.32 9.72
N LYS A 48 8.24 -6.71 9.46
CA LYS A 48 8.31 -5.33 8.98
C LYS A 48 7.76 -5.19 7.56
N HIS A 49 8.09 -6.11 6.66
CA HIS A 49 7.56 -6.12 5.31
C HIS A 49 6.05 -6.33 5.31
N ASP A 50 5.54 -7.29 6.09
CA ASP A 50 4.11 -7.57 6.20
C ASP A 50 3.35 -6.33 6.69
N ARG A 51 3.85 -5.67 7.74
CA ARG A 51 3.23 -4.45 8.27
C ARG A 51 3.28 -3.28 7.28
N LEU A 52 4.36 -3.13 6.53
CA LEU A 52 4.47 -2.10 5.51
C LEU A 52 3.53 -2.39 4.33
N TRP A 53 3.43 -3.65 3.91
CA TRP A 53 2.52 -4.09 2.87
C TRP A 53 1.06 -3.86 3.28
N ASP A 54 0.69 -4.20 4.52
CA ASP A 54 -0.64 -3.93 5.06
C ASP A 54 -0.97 -2.43 5.07
N ALA A 55 -0.03 -1.60 5.55
CA ALA A 55 -0.20 -0.14 5.56
C ALA A 55 -0.34 0.45 4.15
N ARG A 56 0.43 -0.06 3.18
CA ARG A 56 0.30 0.32 1.77
C ARG A 56 -1.04 -0.09 1.19
N ARG A 57 -1.47 -1.32 1.43
CA ARG A 57 -2.75 -1.83 0.97
C ARG A 57 -3.91 -1.00 1.50
N GLU A 58 -3.89 -0.68 2.79
CA GLU A 58 -4.88 0.20 3.42
C GLU A 58 -4.87 1.59 2.79
N ALA A 59 -3.69 2.22 2.69
CA ALA A 59 -3.52 3.54 2.10
C ALA A 59 -4.05 3.63 0.66
N TYR A 60 -3.63 2.71 -0.21
CA TYR A 60 -4.07 2.70 -1.61
C TYR A 60 -5.56 2.44 -1.73
N THR A 61 -6.12 1.54 -0.91
CA THR A 61 -7.56 1.26 -0.91
C THR A 61 -8.37 2.50 -0.57
N VAL A 62 -7.98 3.24 0.48
CA VAL A 62 -8.67 4.46 0.90
C VAL A 62 -8.59 5.54 -0.18
N ILE A 63 -7.41 5.76 -0.78
CA ILE A 63 -7.23 6.78 -1.83
C ILE A 63 -8.04 6.43 -3.08
N VAL A 64 -7.95 5.18 -3.57
CA VAL A 64 -8.68 4.74 -4.76
C VAL A 64 -10.20 4.79 -4.55
N ALA A 65 -10.68 4.44 -3.36
CA ALA A 65 -12.10 4.55 -3.03
C ALA A 65 -12.59 6.01 -3.06
N ALA A 66 -11.81 6.93 -2.50
CA ALA A 66 -12.13 8.36 -2.54
C ALA A 66 -12.10 8.90 -3.99
N MET A 67 -11.13 8.50 -4.81
CA MET A 67 -11.07 8.87 -6.23
C MET A 67 -12.25 8.32 -7.03
N SER A 68 -12.70 7.09 -6.73
CA SER A 68 -13.86 6.48 -7.38
C SER A 68 -15.17 7.18 -7.01
N ALA A 69 -15.27 7.78 -5.83
CA ALA A 69 -16.42 8.59 -5.43
C ALA A 69 -16.44 9.89 -6.25
N LEU A 70 -15.30 10.60 -6.27
CA LEU A 70 -15.09 11.81 -7.05
C LEU A 70 -15.38 11.62 -8.55
N GLU A 71 -14.97 10.50 -9.13
CA GLU A 71 -15.27 10.13 -10.52
C GLU A 71 -16.77 10.05 -10.80
N LYS A 72 -17.53 9.41 -9.90
CA LYS A 72 -18.96 9.23 -10.08
C LYS A 72 -19.69 10.56 -10.08
N THR A 73 -19.29 11.47 -9.21
CA THR A 73 -19.85 12.82 -9.16
C THR A 73 -19.46 13.60 -10.42
N ALA A 74 -18.19 13.58 -10.82
CA ALA A 74 -17.75 14.22 -12.06
C ALA A 74 -18.48 13.68 -13.30
N SER A 75 -18.63 12.36 -13.42
CA SER A 75 -19.37 11.70 -14.51
C SER A 75 -20.85 12.09 -14.52
N ARG A 76 -21.47 12.19 -13.34
CA ARG A 76 -22.87 12.62 -13.22
C ARG A 76 -23.06 14.07 -13.64
N MET A 77 -22.11 14.95 -13.29
CA MET A 77 -22.13 16.35 -13.73
C MET A 77 -21.93 16.46 -15.25
N ASP A 78 -20.99 15.69 -15.81
CA ASP A 78 -20.75 15.60 -17.26
C ASP A 78 -22.00 15.12 -18.01
N ASP A 79 -22.65 14.04 -17.56
CA ASP A 79 -23.90 13.54 -18.17
C ASP A 79 -25.03 14.59 -18.16
N ARG A 80 -25.11 15.40 -17.09
CA ARG A 80 -26.12 16.47 -16.95
C ARG A 80 -25.83 17.69 -17.81
N MET A 81 -24.55 17.95 -18.12
CA MET A 81 -24.13 19.05 -19.01
C MET A 81 -24.15 18.64 -20.48
N ASN A 82 -23.66 17.45 -20.81
CA ASN A 82 -23.31 17.03 -22.17
C ASN A 82 -24.15 15.86 -22.70
N GLY A 83 -25.08 15.32 -21.91
CA GLY A 83 -25.95 14.22 -22.30
C GLY A 83 -26.85 14.53 -23.50
N HIS A 84 -27.40 13.48 -24.14
CA HIS A 84 -28.18 13.59 -25.39
C HIS A 84 -29.45 14.47 -25.27
N GLU A 85 -30.00 14.61 -24.05
CA GLU A 85 -31.14 15.46 -23.73
C GLU A 85 -30.76 16.64 -22.80
N ALA A 86 -29.47 16.93 -22.66
CA ALA A 86 -28.98 17.92 -21.71
C ALA A 86 -29.25 19.36 -22.15
N ASP A 87 -29.58 20.20 -21.16
CA ASP A 87 -29.62 21.66 -21.28
C ASP A 87 -28.57 22.22 -20.30
N ALA A 88 -27.34 22.34 -20.80
CA ALA A 88 -26.18 22.72 -20.00
C ALA A 88 -26.37 24.05 -19.27
N GLU A 89 -26.99 25.04 -19.93
CA GLU A 89 -27.24 26.36 -19.35
C GLU A 89 -28.24 26.27 -18.20
N ARG A 90 -29.34 25.52 -18.40
CA ARG A 90 -30.35 25.32 -17.36
C ARG A 90 -29.79 24.54 -16.17
N TYR A 91 -28.97 23.51 -16.41
CA TYR A 91 -28.34 22.76 -15.34
C TYR A 91 -27.36 23.62 -14.56
N TYR A 92 -26.48 24.38 -15.24
CA TYR A 92 -25.51 25.25 -14.58
C TYR A 92 -26.15 26.29 -13.65
N GLN A 93 -27.28 26.86 -14.06
CA GLN A 93 -28.03 27.83 -13.23
C GLN A 93 -28.91 27.16 -12.15
N SER A 94 -28.96 25.83 -12.10
CA SER A 94 -29.84 25.10 -11.19
C SER A 94 -29.24 24.95 -9.78
N GLN A 95 -30.12 24.76 -8.79
CA GLN A 95 -29.70 24.35 -7.45
C GLN A 95 -28.95 23.01 -7.47
N THR A 96 -29.35 22.10 -8.37
CA THR A 96 -28.72 20.78 -8.50
C THR A 96 -27.24 20.87 -8.88
N TYR A 97 -26.86 21.81 -9.74
CA TYR A 97 -25.44 22.04 -10.05
C TYR A 97 -24.65 22.46 -8.80
N ASN A 98 -25.19 23.37 -7.98
CA ASN A 98 -24.52 23.79 -6.75
C ASN A 98 -24.35 22.62 -5.76
N GLU A 99 -25.37 21.77 -5.64
CA GLU A 99 -25.32 20.56 -4.79
C GLU A 99 -24.26 19.57 -5.30
N ASP A 100 -24.23 19.27 -6.60
CA ASP A 100 -23.22 18.38 -7.18
C ASP A 100 -21.81 18.98 -7.07
N ALA A 101 -21.65 20.29 -7.26
CA ALA A 101 -20.35 20.96 -7.13
C ALA A 101 -19.85 20.94 -5.69
N GLU A 102 -20.72 21.17 -4.70
CA GLU A 102 -20.38 21.04 -3.28
C GLU A 102 -19.95 19.60 -2.95
N GLU A 103 -20.66 18.61 -3.46
CA GLU A 103 -20.32 17.18 -3.31
C GLU A 103 -18.96 16.88 -3.95
N LEU A 104 -18.72 17.31 -5.19
CA LEU A 104 -17.47 17.13 -5.92
C LEU A 104 -16.28 17.68 -5.11
N TRP A 105 -16.39 18.91 -4.59
CA TRP A 105 -15.32 19.51 -3.79
C TRP A 105 -15.14 18.84 -2.43
N SER A 106 -16.21 18.35 -1.82
CA SER A 106 -16.15 17.56 -0.60
C SER A 106 -15.37 16.25 -0.81
N GLU A 107 -15.68 15.53 -1.88
CA GLU A 107 -14.99 14.29 -2.25
C GLU A 107 -13.53 14.54 -2.63
N PHE A 108 -13.25 15.64 -3.33
CA PHE A 108 -11.90 16.05 -3.64
C PHE A 108 -11.06 16.35 -2.38
N ARG A 109 -11.63 17.05 -1.39
CA ARG A 109 -10.99 17.23 -0.09
C ARG A 109 -10.74 15.89 0.61
N ALA A 110 -11.64 14.93 0.48
CA ALA A 110 -11.44 13.58 1.02
C ALA A 110 -10.28 12.84 0.33
N VAL A 111 -10.16 12.93 -1.00
CA VAL A 111 -9.01 12.41 -1.75
C VAL A 111 -7.70 13.04 -1.26
N LYS A 112 -7.67 14.37 -1.14
CA LYS A 112 -6.50 15.10 -0.66
C LYS A 112 -6.11 14.69 0.76
N ALA A 113 -7.08 14.61 1.67
CA ALA A 113 -6.83 14.19 3.05
C ALA A 113 -6.32 12.73 3.12
N ALA A 114 -6.88 11.83 2.31
CA ALA A 114 -6.43 10.45 2.22
C ALA A 114 -4.99 10.34 1.70
N TYR A 115 -4.63 11.14 0.69
CA TYR A 115 -3.28 11.21 0.17
C TYR A 115 -2.29 11.75 1.21
N GLU A 116 -2.58 12.92 1.80
CA GLU A 116 -1.70 13.57 2.78
C GLU A 116 -1.51 12.72 4.04
N GLY A 117 -2.58 12.07 4.51
CA GLY A 117 -2.53 11.18 5.67
C GLY A 117 -1.67 9.92 5.46
N ASN A 118 -1.44 9.53 4.20
CA ASN A 118 -0.72 8.30 3.85
C ASN A 118 0.59 8.53 3.07
N ILE A 119 1.00 9.78 2.84
CA ILE A 119 2.11 10.14 1.95
C ILE A 119 3.43 9.39 2.25
N LEU A 120 3.67 9.01 3.50
CA LEU A 120 4.89 8.32 3.92
C LEU A 120 4.96 6.86 3.46
N VAL A 121 3.82 6.21 3.21
CA VAL A 121 3.77 4.79 2.83
C VAL A 121 3.61 4.58 1.32
N LEU A 122 3.18 5.62 0.58
CA LEU A 122 3.00 5.60 -0.87
C LEU A 122 4.34 5.50 -1.61
N SER A 123 4.34 4.82 -2.75
CA SER A 123 5.50 4.78 -3.65
C SER A 123 5.71 6.11 -4.36
N GLU A 124 6.95 6.37 -4.79
CA GLU A 124 7.27 7.59 -5.55
C GLU A 124 6.52 7.66 -6.88
N GLY A 125 6.26 6.51 -7.52
CA GLY A 125 5.46 6.44 -8.74
C GLY A 125 4.01 6.90 -8.52
N PHE A 126 3.40 6.50 -7.40
CA PHE A 126 2.06 6.94 -7.04
C PHE A 126 2.01 8.44 -6.72
N LYS A 127 3.01 8.96 -6.00
CA LYS A 127 3.11 10.39 -5.69
C LYS A 127 3.28 11.23 -6.96
N ALA A 128 4.09 10.77 -7.90
CA ALA A 128 4.27 11.43 -9.19
C ALA A 128 2.97 11.47 -9.99
N ALA A 129 2.25 10.33 -10.08
CA ALA A 129 0.95 10.28 -10.74
C ALA A 129 -0.06 11.23 -10.07
N TYR A 130 -0.08 11.30 -8.74
CA TYR A 130 -0.92 12.23 -7.99
C TYR A 130 -0.60 13.70 -8.30
N ALA A 131 0.69 14.05 -8.35
CA ALA A 131 1.12 15.39 -8.70
C ALA A 131 0.77 15.78 -10.15
N GLU A 132 0.83 14.84 -11.11
CA GLU A 132 0.37 15.09 -12.49
C GLU A 132 -1.14 15.27 -12.55
N TRP A 133 -1.91 14.39 -11.90
CA TRP A 133 -3.37 14.53 -11.83
C TRP A 133 -3.80 15.88 -11.25
N GLN A 134 -3.12 16.36 -10.20
CA GLN A 134 -3.42 17.68 -9.62
C GLN A 134 -3.16 18.86 -10.56
N LYS A 135 -2.27 18.73 -11.55
CA LYS A 135 -2.06 19.79 -12.56
C LYS A 135 -3.23 19.85 -13.54
N ASP A 136 -3.78 18.69 -13.89
CA ASP A 136 -4.89 18.56 -14.82
C ASP A 136 -6.24 18.84 -14.15
N PHE A 137 -6.36 18.51 -12.87
CA PHE A 137 -7.52 18.82 -12.03
C PHE A 137 -7.40 20.27 -11.52
N PHE A 138 -7.86 21.22 -12.34
CA PHE A 138 -7.85 22.67 -12.03
C PHE A 138 -8.41 22.97 -10.63
N TYR A 139 -7.86 23.96 -9.91
CA TYR A 139 -7.99 24.06 -8.45
C TYR A 139 -8.84 25.25 -7.93
N GLU A 140 -9.71 25.84 -8.76
CA GLU A 140 -10.56 26.96 -8.32
C GLU A 140 -11.91 26.46 -7.79
N GLU A 141 -12.02 26.37 -6.46
CA GLU A 141 -13.26 26.01 -5.75
C GLU A 141 -14.38 27.05 -5.95
N GLU A 142 -13.99 28.31 -6.16
CA GLU A 142 -14.92 29.40 -6.44
C GLU A 142 -15.18 29.53 -7.94
N GLY A 143 -16.36 29.07 -8.37
CA GLY A 143 -16.92 29.45 -9.66
C GLY A 143 -16.34 28.72 -10.87
N ILE A 144 -16.35 27.37 -10.85
CA ILE A 144 -16.11 26.54 -12.03
C ILE A 144 -17.05 27.01 -13.15
N PRO A 145 -16.55 27.60 -14.26
CA PRO A 145 -17.34 27.85 -15.44
C PRO A 145 -17.83 26.52 -16.02
N PRO A 146 -19.00 26.45 -16.67
CA PRO A 146 -19.56 25.20 -17.20
C PRO A 146 -18.57 24.44 -18.10
N GLN A 147 -17.74 25.18 -18.83
CA GLN A 147 -16.72 24.67 -19.75
C GLN A 147 -15.56 23.93 -19.05
N GLN A 148 -15.46 23.99 -17.73
CA GLN A 148 -14.43 23.33 -16.94
C GLN A 148 -14.91 22.03 -16.26
N ALA A 149 -16.22 21.74 -16.25
CA ALA A 149 -16.72 20.45 -15.75
C ALA A 149 -16.15 19.28 -16.58
N ASP A 150 -16.08 19.44 -17.90
CA ASP A 150 -15.39 18.52 -18.82
C ASP A 150 -13.92 18.34 -18.45
N ALA A 151 -13.24 19.39 -18.01
CA ALA A 151 -11.83 19.31 -17.65
C ALA A 151 -11.64 18.42 -16.41
N HIS A 152 -12.47 18.58 -15.38
CA HIS A 152 -12.43 17.72 -14.19
C HIS A 152 -12.78 16.27 -14.54
N TYR A 153 -13.84 16.04 -15.31
CA TYR A 153 -14.21 14.68 -15.73
C TYR A 153 -13.11 14.02 -16.58
N ASN A 154 -12.54 14.74 -17.55
CA ASN A 154 -11.45 14.23 -18.38
C ASN A 154 -10.18 13.94 -17.55
N ALA A 155 -9.85 14.79 -16.59
CA ALA A 155 -8.74 14.54 -15.67
C ALA A 155 -8.97 13.26 -14.85
N MET A 156 -10.18 13.06 -14.31
CA MET A 156 -10.51 11.82 -13.58
C MET A 156 -10.41 10.60 -14.49
N ARG A 157 -11.05 10.63 -15.66
CA ARG A 157 -11.06 9.52 -16.61
C ARG A 157 -9.67 9.13 -17.11
N GLN A 158 -8.79 10.10 -17.29
CA GLN A 158 -7.41 9.86 -17.74
C GLN A 158 -6.53 9.25 -16.65
N HIS A 159 -6.67 9.70 -15.40
CA HIS A 159 -5.72 9.38 -14.35
C HIS A 159 -6.16 8.24 -13.41
N ILE A 160 -7.46 8.03 -13.18
CA ILE A 160 -7.95 6.95 -12.30
C ILE A 160 -7.44 5.57 -12.71
N PRO A 161 -7.49 5.17 -14.00
CA PRO A 161 -6.99 3.87 -14.40
C PRO A 161 -5.51 3.66 -14.01
N LEU A 162 -4.70 4.71 -14.12
CA LEU A 162 -3.29 4.69 -13.72
C LEU A 162 -3.14 4.53 -12.19
N PHE A 163 -3.94 5.22 -11.39
CA PHE A 163 -3.92 5.04 -9.93
C PHE A 163 -4.30 3.62 -9.51
N VAL A 164 -5.31 3.03 -10.18
CA VAL A 164 -5.71 1.64 -9.93
C VAL A 164 -4.59 0.67 -10.33
N GLU A 165 -3.96 0.87 -11.49
CA GLU A 165 -2.84 0.05 -11.95
C GLU A 165 -1.65 0.12 -10.97
N LEU A 166 -1.25 1.32 -10.57
CA LEU A 166 -0.15 1.54 -9.62
C LEU A 166 -0.46 0.93 -8.24
N ALA A 167 -1.69 1.11 -7.76
CA ALA A 167 -2.13 0.49 -6.52
C ALA A 167 -2.07 -1.04 -6.61
N GLN A 168 -2.56 -1.63 -7.69
CA GLN A 168 -2.54 -3.08 -7.92
C GLN A 168 -1.10 -3.62 -7.97
N ALA A 169 -0.21 -2.97 -8.71
CA ALA A 169 1.19 -3.39 -8.83
C ALA A 169 1.93 -3.41 -7.48
N GLU A 170 1.56 -2.54 -6.55
CA GLU A 170 2.20 -2.42 -5.23
C GLU A 170 1.58 -3.32 -4.16
N ILE A 171 0.31 -3.73 -4.31
CA ILE A 171 -0.39 -4.59 -3.34
C ILE A 171 -0.47 -6.05 -3.78
N TRP A 172 -0.24 -6.36 -5.06
CA TRP A 172 -0.28 -7.73 -5.56
C TRP A 172 0.89 -8.54 -4.97
N PRO A 173 0.63 -9.72 -4.39
CA PRO A 173 1.70 -10.58 -3.90
C PRO A 173 2.51 -11.12 -5.09
N VAL A 174 3.80 -10.78 -5.14
CA VAL A 174 4.78 -11.41 -6.04
C VAL A 174 5.13 -12.81 -5.53
#